data_AF-Q5JFN6-F1
#
_entry.id   AF-Q5JFN6-F1
#
_cell.length_a   1.000
_cell.length_b   1.000
_cell.length_c   1.000
_cell.angle_alpha   90.00
_cell.angle_beta   90.00
_cell.angle_gamma   90.00
#
_symmetry.space_group_name_H-M   'P 1'
#
loop_
_entity.id
_entity.type
_entity.pdbx_description
1 polymer ?
#
loop_
_entity_poly.entity_id
_entity_poly.type
_entity_poly.pdbx_seq_one_letter_code
_entity_poly.pdbx_strand_id
1 'polypeptide(L)' 'MELTVRKKAFLEELPDVVKTAVEEYGTALKGIEIKEDDKGCYTVMITYERELRL' A
#
# COMPACT_ATOMS: atom_id res chain seq x y z
N MET A 1 5.79 15.24 -2.20
CA MET A 1 4.93 15.20 -0.99
C MET A 1 4.66 13.75 -0.66
N GLU A 2 4.81 13.34 0.60
CA GLU A 2 4.51 11.96 1.01
C GLU A 2 3.01 11.79 1.22
N LEU A 3 2.43 10.77 0.57
CA LEU A 3 1.04 10.39 0.69
C LEU A 3 0.95 8.96 1.18
N THR A 4 -0.05 8.69 2.02
CA THR A 4 -0.34 7.34 2.52
C THR A 4 -1.76 6.95 2.13
N VAL A 5 -1.89 5.83 1.43
CA VAL A 5 -3.19 5.23 1.07
C VAL A 5 -3.42 4.01 1.94
N ARG A 6 -4.65 3.85 2.42
CA ARG A 6 -5.06 2.69 3.22
C ARG A 6 -5.96 1.79 2.39
N LYS A 7 -5.62 0.51 2.30
CA LYS A 7 -6.46 -0.53 1.68
C LYS A 7 -6.74 -1.61 2.71
N LYS A 8 -7.97 -2.14 2.69
CA LYS A 8 -8.32 -3.36 3.42
C LYS A 8 -8.27 -4.52 2.44
N ALA A 9 -7.64 -5.61 2.85
CA ALA A 9 -7.48 -6.80 2.04
C ALA A 9 -7.56 -8.05 2.93
N PHE A 10 -8.02 -9.15 2.36
CA PHE A 10 -7.87 -10.46 3.01
C PHE A 10 -6.45 -11.00 2.80
N LEU A 11 -6.06 -12.01 3.58
CA LEU A 11 -4.73 -12.64 3.48
C LEU A 11 -4.39 -13.07 2.06
N GLU A 12 -5.36 -13.66 1.36
CA GLU A 12 -5.21 -14.18 0.00
C GLU A 12 -5.00 -13.06 -1.04
N GLU A 13 -5.46 -11.84 -0.73
CA GLU A 13 -5.36 -10.67 -1.62
C GLU A 13 -4.12 -9.81 -1.33
N LEU A 14 -3.46 -9.99 -0.17
CA LEU A 14 -2.26 -9.24 0.19
C LEU A 14 -1.17 -9.26 -0.90
N PRO A 15 -0.82 -10.42 -1.50
CA PRO A 15 0.21 -10.46 -2.53
C PRO A 15 -0.13 -9.58 -3.74
N ASP A 16 -1.39 -9.58 -4.15
CA ASP A 16 -1.86 -8.82 -5.31
C ASP A 16 -1.89 -7.30 -5.01
N VAL A 17 -2.31 -6.93 -3.79
CA VAL A 17 -2.30 -5.53 -3.33
C VAL A 17 -0.88 -4.98 -3.28
N VAL A 18 0.08 -5.76 -2.75
CA VAL A 18 1.49 -5.35 -2.69
C VAL A 18 2.07 -5.24 -4.09
N LYS A 19 1.82 -6.22 -4.96
CA LYS A 19 2.29 -6.20 -6.35
C LYS A 19 1.77 -4.97 -7.08
N THR A 20 0.47 -4.70 -6.98
CA THR A 20 -0.16 -3.52 -7.59
C THR A 20 0.45 -2.23 -7.06
N ALA A 21 0.73 -2.13 -5.76
CA ALA A 21 1.38 -0.95 -5.18
C ALA A 21 2.79 -0.73 -5.74
N VAL A 22 3.56 -1.80 -5.91
CA VAL A 22 4.91 -1.73 -6.49
C VAL A 22 4.85 -1.34 -7.97
N GLU A 23 3.91 -1.89 -8.74
CA GLU A 23 3.73 -1.54 -10.16
C GLU A 23 3.22 -0.10 -10.35
N GLU A 24 2.31 0.36 -9.50
CA GLU A 24 1.69 1.69 -9.60
C GLU A 24 2.64 2.82 -9.14
N TYR A 25 3.32 2.63 -8.02
CA TYR A 25 4.16 3.68 -7.42
C TYR A 25 5.65 3.54 -7.76
N GLY A 26 6.13 2.35 -8.14
CA GLY A 26 7.50 2.13 -8.58
C GLY A 26 8.55 2.75 -7.65
N THR A 27 9.43 3.59 -8.20
CA THR A 27 10.49 4.29 -7.45
C THR A 27 9.98 5.33 -6.46
N ALA A 28 8.72 5.77 -6.59
CA ALA A 28 8.10 6.67 -5.65
C ALA A 28 7.59 5.94 -4.40
N LEU A 29 7.51 4.61 -4.40
CA LEU A 29 7.09 3.84 -3.23
C LEU A 29 8.11 4.01 -2.09
N LYS A 30 7.64 4.46 -0.93
CA LYS A 30 8.46 4.65 0.27
C LYS A 30 8.30 3.54 1.29
N GLY A 31 7.11 2.99 1.41
CA GLY A 31 6.85 1.95 2.39
C GLY A 31 5.51 1.27 2.16
N ILE A 32 5.45 0.01 2.59
CA ILE A 32 4.22 -0.73 2.73
C ILE A 32 4.20 -1.28 4.15
N GLU A 33 3.21 -0.90 4.94
CA GLU A 33 2.97 -1.43 6.27
C GLU A 33 1.70 -2.28 6.24
N ILE A 34 1.76 -3.49 6.80
CA ILE A 34 0.60 -4.39 6.87
C ILE A 34 0.28 -4.61 8.35
N LYS A 35 -0.95 -4.31 8.74
CA LYS A 35 -1.47 -4.56 10.09
C LYS A 35 -2.61 -5.56 10.03
N GLU A 36 -2.51 -6.61 10.83
CA GLU A 36 -3.58 -7.61 10.99
C GLU A 36 -4.64 -7.07 11.95
N ASP A 37 -5.91 -7.20 11.55
CA ASP A 37 -7.09 -6.97 12.38
C ASP A 37 -7.61 -8.32 12.91
N ASP A 38 -8.27 -8.32 14.08
CA ASP A 38 -8.78 -9.47 14.86
C ASP A 38 -9.64 -10.52 14.10
N LYS A 39 -9.97 -10.29 12.83
CA LYS A 39 -10.86 -11.15 12.01
C LYS A 39 -10.21 -11.70 10.74
N GLY A 40 -8.88 -11.69 10.64
CA GLY A 40 -8.17 -12.13 9.42
C GLY A 40 -8.28 -11.15 8.25
N CYS A 41 -8.65 -9.91 8.56
CA CYS A 41 -8.54 -8.79 7.63
C CYS A 41 -7.20 -8.09 7.87
N TYR A 42 -6.62 -7.54 6.82
CA TYR A 42 -5.37 -6.81 6.89
C TYR A 42 -5.58 -5.40 6.37
N THR A 43 -5.08 -4.44 7.13
CA THR A 43 -4.97 -3.05 6.72
C THR A 43 -3.58 -2.83 6.14
N VAL A 44 -3.52 -2.59 4.83
CA VAL A 44 -2.29 -2.27 4.09
C VAL A 44 -2.20 -0.76 3.94
N MET A 45 -1.13 -0.16 4.48
CA MET A 45 -0.81 1.24 4.33
C MET A 45 0.33 1.37 3.33
N ILE A 46 0.08 2.05 2.21
CA ILE A 46 1.04 2.25 1.14
C ILE A 46 1.45 3.71 1.16
N THR A 47 2.71 3.98 1.46
CA THR A 47 3.29 5.32 1.48
C THR A 47 4.13 5.52 0.23
N TYR A 48 3.88 6.61 -0.49
CA TYR A 48 4.61 6.97 -1.70
C TYR A 48 4.85 8.48 -1.80
N GLU A 49 5.89 8.86 -2.53
CA GLU A 49 6.16 10.23 -2.90
C GLU A 49 5.36 10.63 -4.14
N ARG A 50 4.46 11.59 -3.97
CA ARG A 50 3.85 12.27 -5.11
C ARG A 50 4.72 13.46 -5.50
N GLU A 51 5.34 13.38 -6.66
CA GLU A 51 5.90 14.54 -7.33
C GLU A 51 4.72 15.41 -7.81
N LEU A 52 4.67 16.66 -7.37
CA LEU A 52 3.82 17.67 -7.99
C LEU A 52 4.37 17.90 -9.40
N ARG A 53 3.82 17.21 -10.41
CA ARG A 53 3.92 17.69 -11.78
C ARG A 53 3.09 18.97 -11.86
N LEU A 54 3.76 20.10 -11.61
CA LEU A 54 3.30 21.45 -11.92
C LEU A 54 3.30 21.66 -13.43
#